data_AF-A0A934IYT8-F1
#
_entry.id   AF-A0A934IYT8-F1
#
_cell.length_a   1.000
_cell.length_b   1.000
_cell.length_c   1.000
_cell.angle_alpha   90.00
_cell.angle_beta   90.00
_cell.angle_gamma   90.00
#
_symmetry.space_group_name_H-M   'P 1'
#
loop_
_entity.id
_entity.type
_entity.pdbx_description
1 polymer ?
#
loop_
_entity_poly.entity_id
_entity_poly.type
_entity_poly.pdbx_seq_one_letter_code
_entity_poly.pdbx_strand_id
1 'polypeptide(L)'
;MTQPLITLRPATPADKSTIANLIQLYLYDLTEFMPFPVGPGGRFEYGFLDRFWRHPYFIMQGNEIAGFALVVDECLLTGRAPCWFMAEFFVLKA
;
A
#
# COMPACT_ATOMS: atom_id res chain seq x y z
N MET A 1 22.93 12.13 -16.39
CA MET A 1 21.56 12.26 -15.86
C MET A 1 21.53 11.54 -14.53
N THR A 2 21.38 12.24 -13.42
CA THR A 2 21.27 11.62 -12.09
C THR A 2 19.92 10.91 -12.01
N GLN A 3 19.92 9.62 -11.65
CA GLN A 3 18.67 8.91 -11.39
C GLN A 3 17.90 9.62 -10.27
N PRO A 4 16.57 9.80 -10.39
CA PRO A 4 15.80 10.43 -9.33
C PRO A 4 15.88 9.58 -8.05
N LEU A 5 16.12 10.25 -6.92
CA LEU A 5 16.30 9.62 -5.63
C LEU A 5 15.01 8.90 -5.19
N ILE A 6 15.12 7.60 -4.89
CA ILE A 6 14.03 6.84 -4.28
C ILE A 6 14.09 7.00 -2.76
N THR A 7 12.97 7.42 -2.15
CA THR A 7 12.88 7.60 -0.69
C THR A 7 11.60 6.98 -0.13
N LEU A 8 11.62 6.67 1.16
CA LEU A 8 10.42 6.28 1.91
C LEU A 8 9.97 7.45 2.77
N ARG A 9 8.71 7.86 2.62
CA ARG A 9 8.07 8.87 3.47
C ARG A 9 7.03 8.20 4.36
N PRO A 10 7.15 8.26 5.70
CA PRO A 10 6.07 7.83 6.59
C PRO A 10 4.76 8.54 6.24
N ALA A 11 3.68 7.78 6.10
CA ALA A 11 2.36 8.34 5.84
C ALA A 11 1.71 8.78 7.15
N THR A 12 1.04 9.92 7.12
CA THR A 12 0.28 10.49 8.24
C THR A 12 -1.20 10.10 8.13
N PRO A 13 -2.02 10.26 9.18
CA PRO A 13 -3.46 10.01 9.06
C PRO A 13 -4.15 10.77 7.93
N ALA A 14 -3.66 11.96 7.55
CA ALA A 14 -4.17 12.75 6.44
C ALA A 14 -3.91 12.10 5.06
N ASP A 15 -2.88 11.26 4.96
CA ASP A 15 -2.50 10.56 3.73
C ASP A 15 -3.36 9.31 3.46
N LYS A 16 -4.25 8.94 4.37
CA LYS A 16 -5.00 7.68 4.32
C LYS A 16 -5.88 7.54 3.09
N SER A 17 -6.53 8.63 2.66
CA SER A 17 -7.33 8.65 1.42
C SER A 17 -6.46 8.44 0.18
N THR A 18 -5.25 9.00 0.16
CA THR A 18 -4.29 8.81 -0.93
C THR A 18 -3.85 7.35 -1.03
N ILE A 19 -3.48 6.71 0.08
CA ILE A 19 -3.14 5.27 0.07
C ILE A 19 -4.35 4.41 -0.30
N ALA A 20 -5.55 4.75 0.17
CA ALA A 20 -6.77 4.05 -0.23
C ALA A 20 -7.01 4.11 -1.76
N ASN A 21 -6.68 5.23 -2.40
CA ASN A 21 -6.74 5.37 -3.85
C ASN A 21 -5.65 4.52 -4.55
N LEU A 22 -4.43 4.48 -4.03
CA LEU A 22 -3.36 3.63 -4.58
C LEU A 22 -3.69 2.14 -4.45
N ILE A 23 -4.39 1.73 -3.38
CA ILE A 23 -4.88 0.35 -3.22
C ILE A 23 -5.81 -0.04 -4.36
N GLN A 24 -6.57 0.89 -4.93
CA GLN A 24 -7.43 0.57 -6.09
C GLN A 24 -6.59 0.16 -7.31
N LEU A 25 -5.42 0.80 -7.51
CA LEU A 25 -4.49 0.46 -8.58
C LEU A 25 -3.78 -0.88 -8.29
N TYR A 26 -3.39 -1.11 -7.04
CA TYR A 26 -2.86 -2.39 -6.58
C TYR A 26 -3.83 -3.55 -6.83
N LEU A 27 -5.10 -3.39 -6.43
CA LEU A 27 -6.13 -4.40 -6.65
C LEU A 27 -6.45 -4.59 -8.12
N TYR A 28 -6.46 -3.50 -8.91
CA TYR A 28 -6.60 -3.58 -10.36
C TYR A 28 -5.51 -4.45 -10.98
N ASP A 29 -4.24 -4.26 -10.58
CA ASP A 29 -3.14 -5.10 -11.07
C ASP A 29 -3.29 -6.57 -10.66
N LEU A 30 -3.80 -6.84 -9.44
CA LEU A 30 -4.10 -8.21 -9.02
C LEU A 30 -5.26 -8.85 -9.78
N THR A 31 -6.13 -8.07 -10.44
CA THR A 31 -7.21 -8.65 -11.26
C THR A 31 -6.71 -9.49 -12.43
N GLU A 32 -5.44 -9.35 -12.82
CA GLU A 32 -4.78 -10.23 -13.77
C GLU A 32 -4.73 -11.70 -13.27
N PHE A 33 -4.69 -11.90 -11.96
CA PHE A 33 -4.57 -13.23 -11.34
C PHE A 33 -5.87 -13.70 -10.67
N MET A 34 -6.66 -12.78 -10.12
CA MET A 34 -7.91 -13.12 -9.43
C MET A 34 -8.93 -11.98 -9.45
N PRO A 35 -10.23 -12.25 -9.66
CA PRO A 35 -11.23 -11.21 -9.73
C PRO A 35 -11.48 -10.55 -8.36
N PHE A 36 -11.66 -9.23 -8.36
CA PHE A 36 -12.09 -8.47 -7.19
C PHE A 36 -13.46 -7.82 -7.44
N PRO A 37 -14.40 -7.88 -6.48
CA PRO A 37 -15.70 -7.25 -6.63
C PRO A 37 -15.58 -5.73 -6.60
N VAL A 38 -16.37 -5.07 -7.45
CA VAL A 38 -16.51 -3.61 -7.49
C VAL A 38 -17.84 -3.24 -6.85
N GLY A 39 -17.80 -2.40 -5.81
CA GLY A 39 -19.00 -1.91 -5.14
C GLY A 39 -19.72 -0.81 -5.94
N PRO A 40 -20.92 -0.39 -5.51
CA PRO A 40 -21.73 0.63 -6.22
C PRO A 40 -21.03 1.99 -6.43
N GLY A 41 -20.00 2.28 -5.64
CA GLY A 41 -19.19 3.49 -5.76
C GLY A 41 -18.05 3.40 -6.79
N GLY A 42 -17.98 2.33 -7.59
CA GLY A 42 -16.96 2.15 -8.63
C GLY A 42 -15.56 1.85 -8.09
N ARG A 43 -15.45 1.36 -6.85
CA ARG A 43 -14.20 0.98 -6.20
C ARG A 43 -14.20 -0.50 -5.83
N PHE A 44 -13.05 -1.14 -5.88
CA PHE A 44 -12.81 -2.42 -5.27
C PHE A 44 -13.00 -2.34 -3.76
N GLU A 45 -13.62 -3.37 -3.20
CA GLU A 45 -13.79 -3.51 -1.76
C GLU A 45 -12.46 -3.95 -1.11
N TYR A 46 -12.00 -3.18 -0.12
CA TYR A 46 -10.78 -3.49 0.63
C TYR A 46 -10.95 -3.18 2.11
N GLY A 47 -11.19 -4.22 2.92
CA GLY A 47 -11.49 -4.09 4.35
C GLY A 47 -10.28 -4.08 5.28
N PHE A 48 -9.05 -4.19 4.75
CA PHE A 48 -7.86 -4.42 5.58
C PHE A 48 -7.03 -3.17 5.84
N LEU A 49 -7.36 -2.02 5.22
CA LEU A 49 -6.55 -0.81 5.32
C LEU A 49 -6.38 -0.37 6.78
N ASP A 50 -7.46 -0.34 7.56
CA ASP A 50 -7.40 0.04 8.97
C ASP A 50 -6.53 -0.93 9.80
N ARG A 51 -6.64 -2.23 9.52
CA ARG A 51 -5.85 -3.28 10.19
C ARG A 51 -4.36 -3.12 9.92
N PHE A 52 -3.99 -2.76 8.69
CA PHE A 52 -2.60 -2.64 8.25
C PHE A 52 -2.02 -1.23 8.42
N TRP A 53 -2.82 -0.26 8.88
CA TRP A 53 -2.40 1.11 9.14
C TRP A 53 -1.57 1.24 10.44
N ARG A 54 -0.40 0.60 10.48
CA ARG A 54 0.50 0.61 11.64
C ARG A 54 1.79 1.37 11.35
N HIS A 55 2.53 0.93 10.34
CA HIS A 55 3.69 1.63 9.80
C HIS A 55 3.53 1.83 8.28
N PRO A 56 2.68 2.78 7.85
CA PRO A 56 2.45 3.07 6.44
C PRO A 56 3.54 3.99 5.88
N TYR A 57 3.96 3.72 4.65
CA TYR A 57 4.94 4.53 3.92
C TYR A 57 4.50 4.76 2.48
N PHE A 58 4.82 5.93 1.94
CA PHE A 58 4.91 6.12 0.50
C PHE A 58 6.31 5.78 0.01
N ILE A 59 6.35 5.15 -1.16
CA ILE A 59 7.54 5.05 -1.98
C ILE A 59 7.53 6.29 -2.88
N MET A 60 8.57 7.11 -2.80
CA MET A 60 8.66 8.37 -3.53
C MET A 60 9.80 8.31 -4.55
N GLN A 61 9.59 8.87 -5.74
CA GLN A 61 10.63 9.18 -6.71
C GLN A 61 10.75 10.70 -6.79
N GLY A 62 11.74 11.28 -6.09
CA GLY A 62 11.75 12.72 -5.84
C GLY A 62 10.49 13.18 -5.10
N ASN A 63 9.67 14.01 -5.74
CA ASN A 63 8.41 14.53 -5.18
C ASN A 63 7.17 13.77 -5.64
N GLU A 64 7.32 12.75 -6.49
CA GLU A 64 6.22 11.97 -7.04
C GLU A 64 6.01 10.68 -6.25
N ILE A 65 4.76 10.27 -6.07
CA ILE A 65 4.42 8.99 -5.47
C ILE A 65 4.70 7.90 -6.49
N ALA A 66 5.58 6.97 -6.14
CA ALA A 66 5.90 5.77 -6.92
C ALA A 66 5.17 4.52 -6.41
N GLY A 67 4.61 4.56 -5.19
CA GLY A 67 3.93 3.41 -4.59
C GLY A 67 3.71 3.56 -3.09
N PHE A 68 3.42 2.44 -2.42
CA PHE A 68 3.24 2.40 -0.97
C PHE A 68 3.74 1.08 -0.36
N ALA A 69 4.00 1.11 0.94
CA ALA A 69 4.27 -0.07 1.76
C ALA A 69 3.48 0.02 3.06
N LEU A 70 2.76 -1.03 3.42
CA LEU A 70 2.10 -1.18 4.71
C LEU A 70 2.85 -2.24 5.52
N VAL A 71 3.51 -1.81 6.59
CA VAL A 71 4.25 -2.69 7.49
C VAL A 71 3.53 -2.77 8.83
N VAL A 72 3.47 -3.97 9.40
CA VAL A 72 2.97 -4.22 10.76
C VAL A 72 4.07 -4.86 11.60
N ASP A 73 4.03 -4.70 12.93
CA ASP A 73 5.06 -5.22 13.85
C ASP A 73 4.71 -6.60 14.47
N GLU A 74 3.74 -7.30 13.88
CA GLU A 74 3.32 -8.66 14.21
C GLU A 74 3.42 -9.58 12.99
N CYS A 75 3.77 -10.86 13.19
CA CYS A 75 3.79 -11.83 12.11
C CYS A 75 2.37 -12.35 11.84
N LEU A 76 1.73 -11.88 10.77
CA LEU A 76 0.35 -12.29 10.43
C LEU A 76 0.19 -13.80 10.16
N LEU A 77 1.29 -14.52 9.89
CA LEU A 77 1.29 -15.97 9.66
C LEU A 77 1.45 -16.80 10.94
N THR A 78 2.15 -16.28 11.96
CA THR A 78 2.55 -17.05 13.15
C THR A 78 2.09 -16.44 14.48
N GLY A 79 1.61 -15.20 14.47
CA GLY A 79 1.28 -14.43 15.67
C GLY A 79 2.49 -13.93 16.47
N ARG A 80 3.73 -14.21 16.03
CA ARG A 80 4.94 -13.79 16.74
C ARG A 80 5.10 -12.26 16.72
N ALA A 81 5.45 -11.68 17.87
CA ALA A 81 5.87 -10.29 18.03
C ALA A 81 7.13 -10.19 18.92
N PRO A 82 8.12 -9.32 18.61
CA PRO A 82 8.12 -8.39 17.48
C PRO A 82 8.44 -9.10 16.15
N CYS A 83 7.78 -8.66 15.07
CA CYS A 83 8.06 -9.11 13.71
C CYS A 83 7.67 -8.03 12.71
N TRP A 84 8.63 -7.52 11.95
CA TRP A 84 8.34 -6.60 10.84
C TRP A 84 7.78 -7.39 9.65
N PHE A 85 6.46 -7.34 9.48
CA PHE A 85 5.75 -8.04 8.42
C PHE A 85 5.27 -7.06 7.36
N MET A 86 5.62 -7.32 6.09
CA MET A 86 5.11 -6.58 4.95
C MET A 86 3.69 -7.05 4.66
N ALA A 87 2.70 -6.27 5.09
CA ALA A 87 1.30 -6.60 4.88
C ALA A 87 0.90 -6.34 3.41
N GLU A 88 1.32 -5.20 2.87
CA GLU A 88 1.07 -4.82 1.47
C GLU A 88 2.25 -4.05 0.91
N PHE A 89 2.59 -4.30 -0.35
CA PHE A 89 3.64 -3.58 -1.07
C PHE A 89 3.23 -3.39 -2.53
N PHE A 90 3.29 -2.16 -3.01
CA PHE A 90 2.88 -1.81 -4.37
C PHE A 90 3.78 -0.73 -4.95
N VAL A 91 4.16 -0.91 -6.22
CA VAL A 91 4.88 0.06 -7.04
C VAL A 91 4.10 0.24 -8.33
N LEU A 92 3.89 1.49 -8.73
CA LEU A 92 3.20 1.82 -9.97
C LEU A 92 3.96 1.28 -11.19
N LYS A 93 3.21 0.82 -12.19
CA LYS A 93 3.76 0.50 -13.52
C LYS A 93 4.22 1.81 -14.21
N ALA A 94 5.34 1.73 -14.93
CA ALA A 94 5.94 2.84 -15.68
C ALA A 94 5.60 2.79 -17.18
#